data_AF-A0A3A9BQ44-F1
#
_entry.id   AF-A0A3A9BQ44-F1
#
_cell.length_a   1.000
_cell.length_b   1.000
_cell.length_c   1.000
_cell.angle_alpha   90.00
_cell.angle_beta   90.00
_cell.angle_gamma   90.00
#
_symmetry.space_group_name_H-M   'P 1'
#
loop_
_entity.id
_entity.type
_entity.pdbx_description
1 polymer ?
#
loop_
_entity_poly.entity_id
_entity_poly.type
_entity_poly.pdbx_seq_one_letter_code
_entity_poly.pdbx_strand_id
1 'polypeptide(L)'
;MNILSMKKRIKKIIPAPLLPKIQKAHVDLLWMIYIIKGYLKDFYIEYMVISVGQACNYKCRDCANFCPIAPQEYRRYSIESIISSLKPILNSAKYIERIQIQGGEPFVYSDLGGY
;
A
#
# COMPACT_ATOMS: atom_id res chain seq x y z
N MET A 1 -16.41 -26.50 9.39
CA MET A 1 -16.95 -26.66 8.01
C MET A 1 -15.85 -26.25 7.02
N ASN A 2 -15.55 -27.06 6.01
CA ASN A 2 -14.38 -26.91 5.13
C ASN A 2 -14.71 -26.02 3.90
N ILE A 3 -13.76 -25.22 3.41
CA ILE A 3 -13.86 -24.40 2.18
C ILE A 3 -14.41 -25.20 0.98
N LEU A 4 -13.98 -26.44 0.78
CA LEU A 4 -14.50 -27.34 -0.25
C LEU A 4 -15.98 -27.68 -0.03
N SER A 5 -16.40 -27.92 1.21
CA SER A 5 -17.79 -28.26 1.51
C SER A 5 -18.72 -27.05 1.32
N MET A 6 -18.23 -25.84 1.61
CA MET A 6 -18.93 -24.59 1.28
C MET A 6 -19.04 -24.37 -0.23
N LYS A 7 -17.93 -24.51 -0.98
CA LYS A 7 -17.93 -24.35 -2.45
C LYS A 7 -18.91 -25.31 -3.14
N LYS A 8 -18.98 -26.57 -2.68
CA LYS A 8 -19.95 -27.55 -3.20
C LYS A 8 -21.41 -27.14 -2.96
N ARG A 9 -21.72 -26.61 -1.77
CA ARG A 9 -23.07 -26.10 -1.44
C ARG A 9 -23.46 -24.90 -2.29
N ILE A 10 -22.56 -23.93 -2.44
CA ILE A 10 -22.80 -22.72 -3.23
C ILE A 10 -23.06 -23.05 -4.70
N LYS A 11 -22.26 -23.94 -5.30
CA LYS A 11 -22.46 -24.42 -6.68
C LYS A 11 -23.77 -25.19 -6.89
N LYS A 12 -24.35 -25.74 -5.82
CA LYS A 12 -25.63 -26.47 -5.88
C LYS A 12 -26.84 -25.52 -5.87
N ILE A 13 -26.66 -24.33 -5.33
CA ILE A 13 -27.72 -23.31 -5.14
C ILE A 13 -27.66 -22.26 -6.25
N ILE A 14 -26.46 -21.92 -6.72
CA ILE A 14 -26.24 -20.92 -7.76
C ILE A 14 -25.88 -21.63 -9.07
N PRO A 15 -26.69 -21.48 -10.13
CA PRO A 15 -26.36 -22.05 -11.44
C PRO A 15 -24.98 -21.54 -11.92
N ALA A 16 -24.16 -22.44 -12.45
CA ALA A 16 -22.81 -22.11 -12.92
C ALA A 16 -22.74 -20.90 -13.89
N PRO A 17 -23.73 -20.63 -14.77
CA PRO A 17 -23.73 -19.44 -15.63
C PRO A 17 -23.94 -18.11 -14.89
N LEU A 18 -24.56 -18.15 -13.71
CA LEU A 18 -24.87 -16.99 -12.87
C LEU A 18 -23.72 -16.64 -11.93
N LEU A 19 -22.87 -17.61 -11.59
CA LEU A 19 -21.76 -17.41 -10.66
C LEU A 19 -20.78 -16.29 -11.11
N PRO A 20 -20.33 -16.22 -12.37
CA PRO A 20 -19.47 -15.13 -12.84
C PRO A 20 -20.17 -13.77 -12.83
N LYS A 21 -21.47 -13.74 -13.13
CA LYS A 21 -22.28 -12.50 -13.11
C LYS A 21 -22.42 -11.96 -11.68
N ILE A 22 -22.65 -12.84 -10.71
CA ILE A 22 -22.73 -12.50 -9.29
C ILE A 22 -21.37 -12.05 -8.76
N GLN A 23 -20.28 -12.73 -9.14
CA GLN A 23 -18.93 -12.33 -8.77
C GLN A 23 -18.57 -10.96 -9.32
N LYS A 24 -18.88 -10.70 -10.59
CA LYS A 24 -18.68 -9.39 -11.21
C LYS A 24 -19.50 -8.32 -10.51
N ALA A 25 -20.80 -8.55 -10.27
CA ALA A 25 -21.66 -7.62 -9.56
C ALA A 25 -21.19 -7.32 -8.14
N HIS A 26 -20.63 -8.32 -7.44
CA HIS A 26 -20.03 -8.13 -6.12
C HIS A 26 -18.79 -7.22 -6.17
N VAL A 27 -17.90 -7.43 -7.14
CA VAL A 27 -16.72 -6.58 -7.34
C VAL A 27 -17.14 -5.15 -7.72
N ASP A 28 -18.09 -5.00 -8.64
CA ASP A 28 -18.62 -3.70 -9.06
C ASP A 28 -19.28 -2.96 -7.87
N LEU A 29 -20.01 -3.67 -7.01
CA LEU A 29 -20.61 -3.13 -5.79
C LEU A 29 -19.55 -2.66 -4.78
N LEU A 30 -18.49 -3.44 -4.56
CA LEU A 30 -17.38 -3.05 -3.68
C LEU A 30 -16.68 -1.79 -4.19
N TRP A 31 -16.48 -1.68 -5.51
CA TRP A 31 -15.86 -0.52 -6.14
C TRP A 31 -16.76 0.73 -6.03
N MET A 32 -18.07 0.57 -6.21
CA MET A 32 -19.04 1.65 -6.00
C MET A 32 -19.05 2.14 -4.55
N ILE A 33 -19.02 1.22 -3.57
CA ILE A 33 -18.92 1.58 -2.14
C ILE A 33 -17.63 2.36 -1.87
N TYR A 34 -16.52 1.96 -2.49
CA TYR A 34 -15.23 2.63 -2.37
C TYR A 34 -15.25 4.05 -2.94
N ILE A 35 -15.82 4.24 -4.14
CA ILE A 35 -15.98 5.56 -4.75
C ILE A 35 -16.90 6.44 -3.93
N ILE A 36 -18.04 5.90 -3.47
CA ILE A 36 -18.99 6.66 -2.64
C ILE A 36 -18.33 7.10 -1.33
N LYS A 37 -17.49 6.25 -0.71
CA LYS A 37 -16.67 6.64 0.44
C LYS A 37 -15.69 7.77 0.10
N GLY A 38 -15.08 7.76 -1.08
CA GLY A 38 -14.22 8.86 -1.55
C GLY A 38 -14.97 10.18 -1.82
N TYR A 39 -16.19 10.10 -2.37
CA TYR A 39 -17.03 11.28 -2.68
C TYR A 39 -17.75 11.87 -1.45
N LEU A 40 -18.00 11.10 -0.39
CA LEU A 40 -18.77 11.50 0.79
C LEU A 40 -18.02 12.36 1.83
N LYS A 41 -16.91 13.00 1.45
CA LYS A 41 -16.17 14.05 2.19
C LYS A 41 -14.97 13.66 3.05
N ASP A 42 -14.18 12.66 2.67
CA ASP A 42 -12.95 12.42 3.42
C ASP A 42 -11.78 12.18 2.46
N PHE A 43 -10.71 12.96 2.62
CA PHE A 43 -9.47 12.77 1.87
C PHE A 43 -8.92 11.38 2.22
N TYR A 44 -9.05 10.46 1.27
CA TYR A 44 -8.68 9.07 1.38
C TYR A 44 -7.48 8.80 0.46
N ILE A 45 -6.49 8.09 0.98
CA ILE A 45 -5.28 7.70 0.23
C ILE A 45 -5.19 6.19 0.17
N GLU A 46 -5.30 5.61 -1.02
CA GLU A 46 -5.23 4.15 -1.18
C GLU A 46 -3.84 3.59 -0.84
N TYR A 47 -2.81 4.31 -1.27
CA TYR A 47 -1.46 3.83 -1.19
C TYR A 47 -0.50 5.01 -1.11
N MET A 48 0.29 5.05 -0.04
CA MET A 48 1.27 6.09 0.22
C MET A 48 2.66 5.48 0.33
N VAL A 49 3.62 6.08 -0.37
CA VAL A 49 5.03 5.72 -0.28
C VAL A 49 5.73 6.72 0.63
N ILE A 50 6.42 6.22 1.65
CA ILE A 50 7.26 7.01 2.55
C ILE A 50 8.72 6.73 2.19
N SER A 51 9.40 7.73 1.62
CA SER A 51 10.83 7.64 1.35
C SER A 51 11.63 7.92 2.62
N VAL A 52 12.50 7.00 3.03
CA VAL A 52 13.37 7.19 4.22
C VAL A 52 14.76 7.72 3.87
N GLY A 53 15.09 7.76 2.59
CA GLY A 53 16.37 8.22 2.02
C GLY A 53 16.95 7.16 1.08
N GLN A 54 18.16 7.40 0.60
CA GLN A 54 18.79 6.62 -0.47
C GLN A 54 19.97 5.75 0.02
N ALA A 55 20.16 5.61 1.33
CA ALA A 55 21.17 4.72 1.90
C ALA A 55 20.84 3.27 1.51
N CYS A 56 21.81 2.62 0.88
CA CYS A 56 21.67 1.26 0.38
C CYS A 56 23.02 0.55 0.53
N ASN A 57 22.98 -0.72 0.96
CA ASN A 57 24.16 -1.59 1.01
C ASN A 57 24.31 -2.44 -0.27
N TYR A 58 23.34 -2.41 -1.18
CA TYR A 58 23.40 -3.06 -2.48
C TYR A 58 23.93 -2.12 -3.58
N LYS A 59 24.56 -2.71 -4.59
CA LYS A 59 25.07 -2.02 -5.80
C LYS A 59 24.34 -2.51 -7.04
N CYS A 60 23.02 -2.40 -7.03
CA CYS A 60 22.17 -2.85 -8.15
C CYS A 60 22.53 -2.08 -9.43
N ARG A 61 22.76 -2.81 -10.53
CA ARG A 61 23.12 -2.23 -11.84
C ARG A 61 22.05 -1.26 -12.36
N ASP A 62 20.79 -1.65 -12.26
CA ASP A 62 19.63 -0.91 -12.79
C ASP A 62 18.70 -0.49 -11.64
N CYS A 63 19.27 0.19 -10.64
CA CYS A 63 18.52 0.62 -9.45
C CYS A 63 17.48 1.70 -9.82
N ALA A 64 16.18 1.35 -9.78
CA ALA A 64 15.08 2.29 -10.05
C ALA A 64 14.98 3.44 -9.04
N ASN A 65 15.58 3.29 -7.85
CA ASN A 65 15.63 4.34 -6.83
C ASN A 65 16.89 5.22 -6.95
N PHE A 66 17.78 4.95 -7.92
CA PHE A 66 19.02 5.71 -8.18
C PHE A 66 19.95 5.87 -6.97
N CYS A 67 19.84 4.97 -5.98
CA CYS A 67 20.58 5.03 -4.73
C CYS A 67 22.11 5.12 -4.89
N PRO A 68 22.74 4.39 -5.84
CA PRO A 68 24.20 4.42 -5.98
C PRO A 68 24.76 5.80 -6.36
N ILE A 69 23.95 6.65 -6.99
CA ILE A 69 24.34 8.01 -7.43
C ILE A 69 23.73 9.11 -6.56
N ALA A 70 23.00 8.74 -5.50
CA ALA A 70 22.36 9.72 -4.63
C ALA A 70 23.41 10.53 -3.84
N PRO A 71 23.29 11.87 -3.81
CA PRO A 71 24.12 12.73 -2.97
C PRO A 71 24.03 12.37 -1.48
N GLN A 72 25.06 12.73 -0.71
CA GLN A 72 25.21 12.34 0.69
C GLN A 72 24.04 12.82 1.56
N GLU A 73 23.54 14.02 1.31
CA GLU A 73 22.40 14.65 1.99
C GLU A 73 21.08 13.91 1.78
N TYR A 74 20.94 13.15 0.70
CA TYR A 74 19.75 12.33 0.43
C TYR A 74 19.90 10.90 0.90
N ARG A 75 21.06 10.51 1.47
CA ARG A 75 21.26 9.13 1.93
C ARG A 75 20.38 8.78 3.12
N ARG A 76 20.22 9.67 4.10
CA ARG A 76 19.38 9.39 5.27
C ARG A 76 18.58 10.62 5.66
N TYR A 77 17.25 10.49 5.63
CA TYR A 77 16.38 11.48 6.24
C TYR A 77 16.24 11.16 7.72
N SER A 78 16.23 12.19 8.56
CA SER A 78 15.96 12.00 9.98
C SER A 78 14.49 11.63 10.19
N ILE A 79 14.22 10.85 11.24
CA ILE A 79 12.85 10.48 11.60
C ILE A 79 12.00 11.72 11.85
N GLU A 80 12.56 12.72 12.50
CA GLU A 80 11.87 13.97 12.81
C GLU A 80 11.44 14.68 11.52
N SER A 81 12.30 14.69 10.50
CA SER A 81 12.00 15.26 9.19
C SER A 81 10.89 14.50 8.47
N ILE A 82 10.94 13.16 8.49
CA ILE A 82 9.91 12.29 7.92
C ILE A 82 8.56 12.53 8.62
N ILE A 83 8.53 12.48 9.95
CA ILE A 83 7.31 12.71 10.75
C ILE A 83 6.77 14.12 10.50
N SER A 84 7.63 15.14 10.46
CA SER A 84 7.24 16.51 10.16
C SER A 84 6.57 16.63 8.79
N SER A 85 7.13 15.95 7.78
CA SER A 85 6.58 15.93 6.41
C SER A 85 5.26 15.15 6.31
N LEU A 86 5.08 14.11 7.14
CA LEU A 86 3.85 13.32 7.16
C LEU A 86 2.70 14.02 7.89
N LYS A 87 2.98 14.85 8.91
CA LYS A 87 1.94 15.49 9.74
C LYS A 87 0.84 16.21 8.93
N PRO A 88 1.14 17.08 7.93
CA PRO A 88 0.09 17.75 7.16
C PRO A 88 -0.80 16.77 6.39
N ILE A 89 -0.21 15.70 5.86
CA ILE A 89 -0.92 14.65 5.13
C ILE A 89 -1.83 13.90 6.09
N LEU A 90 -1.30 13.44 7.24
CA LEU A 90 -2.05 12.70 8.25
C LEU A 90 -3.16 13.53 8.91
N ASN A 91 -2.97 14.86 9.04
CA ASN A 91 -3.99 15.76 9.56
C ASN A 91 -5.14 16.00 8.58
N SER A 92 -4.87 15.84 7.29
CA SER A 92 -5.86 16.05 6.23
C SER A 92 -6.53 14.74 5.82
N ALA A 93 -5.78 13.64 5.82
CA ALA A 93 -6.22 12.34 5.35
C ALA A 93 -6.95 11.62 6.49
N LYS A 94 -8.22 11.30 6.27
CA LYS A 94 -8.99 10.54 7.25
C LYS A 94 -8.63 9.07 7.26
N TYR A 95 -8.17 8.56 6.12
CA TYR A 95 -7.81 7.17 5.99
C TYR A 95 -6.69 6.98 4.97
N ILE A 96 -5.71 6.16 5.35
CA ILE A 96 -4.65 5.65 4.46
C ILE A 96 -4.75 4.14 4.51
N GLU A 97 -5.04 3.51 3.36
CA GLU A 97 -5.23 2.05 3.34
C GLU A 97 -3.91 1.29 3.41
N ARG A 98 -2.90 1.76 2.68
CA ARG A 98 -1.60 1.09 2.61
C ARG A 98 -0.46 2.10 2.66
N ILE A 99 0.57 1.75 3.42
CA ILE A 99 1.83 2.49 3.49
C ILE A 99 2.94 1.56 3.06
N GLN A 100 3.76 2.01 2.11
CA GLN A 100 5.03 1.39 1.76
C GLN A 100 6.18 2.27 2.25
N ILE A 101 7.15 1.66 2.92
CA ILE A 101 8.44 2.29 3.17
C ILE A 101 9.33 2.01 1.96
N GLN A 102 9.90 3.06 1.38
CA GLN A 102 10.79 2.99 0.22
C GLN A 102 12.04 3.84 0.44
N GLY A 103 13.06 3.60 -0.36
CA GLY A 103 14.32 4.32 -0.31
C GLY A 103 15.40 3.51 -1.01
N GLY A 104 16.62 3.55 -0.47
CA GLY A 104 17.63 2.54 -0.73
C GLY A 104 17.24 1.18 -0.19
N GLU A 105 18.02 0.64 0.73
CA GLU A 105 17.65 -0.57 1.46
C GLU A 105 17.02 -0.14 2.80
N PRO A 106 15.70 -0.27 3.00
CA PRO A 106 15.04 0.23 4.22
C PRO A 106 15.63 -0.37 5.51
N PHE A 107 16.10 -1.61 5.49
CA PHE A 107 16.68 -2.26 6.67
C PHE A 107 18.11 -1.81 7.00
N VAL A 108 18.69 -0.88 6.23
CA VAL A 108 19.93 -0.17 6.62
C VAL A 108 19.64 0.87 7.74
N TYR A 109 18.38 1.18 8.00
CA TYR A 109 17.95 2.06 9.08
C TYR A 109 17.66 1.24 10.34
N SER A 110 18.50 1.41 11.37
CA SER A 110 18.34 0.74 12.68
C SER A 110 16.96 0.98 13.29
N ASP A 111 16.43 2.19 13.11
CA ASP A 111 15.15 2.58 13.69
C ASP A 111 13.95 1.88 13.04
N LEU A 112 14.15 1.22 11.89
CA LEU A 112 13.16 0.38 11.21
C LEU A 112 13.34 -1.12 11.51
N GLY A 113 14.18 -1.47 12.50
CA GLY A 113 14.51 -2.86 12.83
C GLY A 113 15.69 -3.43 12.03
N GLY A 114 16.48 -2.56 11.41
CA GLY A 114 17.78 -2.91 10.85
C GLY A 114 18.79 -3.34 11.93
N TYR A 115 19.71 -4.23 11.54
CA TYR A 115 20.80 -4.75 12.38
C TYR A 115 22.00 -3.81 12.45
#